data_AF-A0A2V8V626-F1
#
_entry.id   AF-A0A2V8V626-F1
#
_cell.length_a   1.000
_cell.length_b   1.000
_cell.length_c   1.000
_cell.angle_alpha   90.00
_cell.angle_beta   90.00
_cell.angle_gamma   90.00
#
_symmetry.space_group_name_H-M   'P 1'
#
loop_
_entity.id
_entity.type
_entity.pdbx_description
1 polymer ?
#
loop_
_entity_poly.entity_id
_entity_poly.type
_entity_poly.pdbx_seq_one_letter_code
_entity_poly.pdbx_strand_id
1 'polypeptide(L)'
;MAWSDRGRENNKDAADLYRLFITYAAAGNTDRLYDHKMDLLEAVGFDMELAGAELLGRDVARVCSPPVLVQIRSLLKSESEIERLVKQMVQTTYAEQCQ
;
A
#
# COMPACT_ATOMS: atom_id res chain seq x y z
N MET A 1 9.26 -10.86 -7.02
CA MET A 1 7.99 -10.36 -6.44
C MET A 1 7.09 -10.07 -7.62
N ALA A 2 5.84 -10.53 -7.59
CA ALA A 2 4.86 -10.38 -8.69
C ALA A 2 5.00 -9.09 -9.52
N TRP A 3 4.84 -7.93 -8.87
CA TRP A 3 4.96 -6.63 -9.53
C TRP A 3 6.34 -6.35 -10.15
N SER A 4 7.43 -6.76 -9.52
CA SER A 4 8.78 -6.62 -10.09
C SER A 4 8.98 -7.52 -11.32
N ASP A 5 8.35 -8.69 -11.30
CA ASP A 5 8.56 -9.73 -12.31
C ASP A 5 7.72 -9.46 -13.58
N ARG A 6 6.39 -9.28 -13.41
CA ARG A 6 5.44 -9.07 -14.52
C ARG A 6 4.86 -7.65 -14.60
N GLY A 7 5.17 -6.77 -13.64
CA GLY A 7 4.61 -5.41 -13.62
C GLY A 7 5.14 -4.51 -14.73
N ARG A 8 6.03 -4.98 -15.62
CA ARG A 8 6.38 -4.29 -16.86
C ARG A 8 5.39 -4.58 -18.00
N GLU A 9 4.65 -5.69 -17.91
CA GLU A 9 3.67 -6.11 -18.91
C GLU A 9 2.29 -5.49 -18.64
N ASN A 10 1.92 -5.34 -17.37
CA ASN A 10 0.68 -4.69 -16.95
C ASN A 10 0.82 -4.02 -15.58
N ASN A 11 -0.13 -3.14 -15.23
CA ASN A 11 -0.17 -2.41 -13.97
C ASN A 11 -1.06 -3.05 -12.89
N LYS A 12 -1.54 -4.28 -13.09
CA LYS A 12 -2.54 -4.90 -12.20
C LYS A 12 -2.06 -5.01 -10.74
N ASP A 13 -0.83 -5.48 -10.52
CA ASP A 13 -0.32 -5.62 -9.15
C ASP A 13 -0.17 -4.26 -8.45
N ALA A 14 0.12 -3.19 -9.20
CA ALA A 14 0.18 -1.83 -8.66
C ALA A 14 -1.23 -1.29 -8.35
N ALA A 15 -2.20 -1.58 -9.22
CA ALA A 15 -3.61 -1.28 -9.01
C ALA A 15 -4.17 -1.94 -7.75
N ASP A 16 -3.93 -3.24 -7.59
CA ASP A 16 -4.36 -4.02 -6.43
C ASP A 16 -3.71 -3.47 -5.15
N LEU A 17 -2.42 -3.13 -5.19
CA LEU A 17 -1.73 -2.54 -4.05
C LEU A 17 -2.29 -1.15 -3.68
N TYR A 18 -2.56 -0.29 -4.67
CA TYR A 18 -3.21 1.00 -4.43
C TYR A 18 -4.59 0.84 -3.80
N ARG A 19 -5.40 -0.09 -4.32
CA ARG A 19 -6.71 -0.40 -3.76
C ARG A 19 -6.60 -0.82 -2.31
N LEU A 20 -5.63 -1.67 -1.97
CA LEU A 20 -5.36 -2.04 -0.57
C LEU A 20 -5.05 -0.80 0.28
N PHE A 21 -4.17 0.11 -0.16
CA PHE A 21 -3.85 1.32 0.61
C PHE A 21 -5.09 2.15 0.96
N ILE A 22 -5.98 2.42 -0.01
CA ILE A 22 -7.14 3.30 0.22
C ILE A 22 -8.32 2.59 0.90
N THR A 23 -8.36 1.25 0.91
CA THR A 23 -9.50 0.49 1.48
C THR A 23 -9.17 -0.24 2.77
N TYR A 24 -7.90 -0.36 3.16
CA TYR A 24 -7.50 -1.23 4.28
C TYR A 24 -8.15 -0.86 5.61
N ALA A 25 -8.35 0.44 5.86
CA ALA A 25 -9.07 0.90 7.04
C ALA A 25 -10.51 0.35 7.07
N ALA A 26 -11.25 0.54 5.98
CA ALA A 26 -12.63 0.07 5.84
C ALA A 26 -12.77 -1.46 5.71
N ALA A 27 -11.67 -2.18 5.47
CA ALA A 27 -11.63 -3.64 5.39
C ALA A 27 -11.68 -4.34 6.77
N GLY A 28 -12.48 -3.82 7.70
CA GLY A 28 -12.64 -4.34 9.06
C GLY A 28 -11.58 -3.87 10.06
N ASN A 29 -10.76 -2.87 9.72
CA ASN A 29 -9.74 -2.33 10.62
C ASN A 29 -10.15 -1.01 11.29
N THR A 30 -11.33 -0.47 11.00
CA THR A 30 -11.84 0.78 11.58
C THR A 30 -11.80 0.77 13.11
N ASP A 31 -12.39 -0.24 13.74
CA ASP A 31 -12.44 -0.33 15.22
C ASP A 31 -11.03 -0.42 15.80
N ARG A 32 -10.15 -1.21 15.18
CA ARG A 32 -8.75 -1.33 15.60
C ARG A 32 -7.99 0.00 15.47
N LEU A 33 -8.30 0.81 14.46
CA LEU A 33 -7.72 2.13 14.31
C LEU A 33 -8.15 3.07 15.44
N TYR A 34 -9.45 3.13 15.73
CA TYR A 34 -9.98 3.97 16.82
C TYR A 34 -9.57 3.49 18.22
N ASP A 35 -9.66 2.19 18.48
CA ASP A 35 -9.53 1.63 19.83
C ASP A 35 -8.07 1.32 20.23
N HIS A 36 -7.21 1.05 19.24
CA HIS A 36 -5.86 0.50 19.50
C HIS A 36 -4.72 1.22 18.77
N LYS A 37 -5.04 2.13 17.84
CA LYS A 37 -4.06 2.86 17.01
C LYS A 37 -4.41 4.34 16.84
N MET A 38 -4.97 4.96 17.89
CA MET A 38 -5.29 6.39 17.88
C MET A 38 -4.05 7.26 17.63
N ASP A 39 -2.88 6.83 18.11
CA ASP A 39 -1.58 7.45 17.84
C ASP A 39 -1.27 7.55 16.34
N LEU A 40 -1.66 6.52 15.59
CA LEU A 40 -1.48 6.45 14.15
C LEU A 40 -2.44 7.40 13.44
N LEU A 41 -3.71 7.45 13.86
CA LEU A 41 -4.69 8.40 13.33
C LEU A 41 -4.27 9.84 13.57
N GLU A 42 -3.84 10.18 14.77
CA GLU A 42 -3.35 11.53 15.11
C GLU A 42 -2.15 11.94 14.24
N ALA A 43 -1.20 11.02 14.02
CA ALA A 43 -0.01 11.28 13.22
C ALA A 43 -0.32 11.63 11.75
N VAL A 44 -1.45 11.16 11.22
CA VAL A 44 -1.90 11.45 9.84
C VAL A 44 -3.08 12.41 9.79
N GLY A 45 -3.38 13.13 10.87
CA GLY A 45 -4.45 14.12 10.89
C GLY A 45 -5.86 13.52 10.74
N PHE A 46 -6.06 12.30 11.24
CA PHE A 46 -7.32 11.54 11.18
C PHE A 46 -7.76 11.14 9.76
N ASP A 47 -6.83 11.15 8.80
CA ASP A 47 -7.06 10.57 7.48
C ASP A 47 -7.12 9.04 7.60
N MET A 48 -8.31 8.47 7.41
CA MET A 48 -8.54 7.03 7.53
C MET A 48 -7.81 6.23 6.46
N GLU A 49 -7.63 6.76 5.25
CA GLU A 49 -6.93 6.05 4.17
C GLU A 49 -5.44 5.98 4.47
N LEU A 50 -4.83 7.10 4.85
CA LEU A 50 -3.42 7.14 5.26
C LEU A 50 -3.18 6.29 6.50
N ALA A 51 -4.11 6.32 7.46
CA ALA A 51 -4.02 5.51 8.66
C ALA A 51 -4.12 4.01 8.34
N GLY A 52 -5.03 3.64 7.43
CA GLY A 52 -5.16 2.29 6.90
C GLY A 52 -3.90 1.82 6.18
N ALA A 53 -3.30 2.66 5.35
CA ALA A 53 -2.08 2.33 4.61
C ALA A 53 -0.87 2.07 5.52
N GLU A 54 -0.67 2.92 6.55
CA GLU A 54 0.37 2.71 7.56
C GLU A 54 0.12 1.42 8.37
N LEU A 55 -1.14 1.16 8.76
CA LEU A 55 -1.51 -0.07 9.45
C LEU A 55 -1.23 -1.32 8.60
N LEU A 56 -1.57 -1.28 7.31
CA LEU A 56 -1.27 -2.33 6.34
C LEU A 56 0.23 -2.61 6.29
N GLY A 57 1.06 -1.58 6.19
CA GLY A 57 2.52 -1.72 6.20
C GLY A 57 3.04 -2.44 7.45
N ARG A 58 2.50 -2.11 8.63
CA ARG A 58 2.86 -2.76 9.90
C ARG A 58 2.43 -4.22 9.97
N ASP A 59 1.26 -4.56 9.43
CA ASP A 59 0.77 -5.93 9.42
C ASP A 59 1.51 -6.80 8.40
N VAL A 60 1.81 -6.26 7.22
CA VAL A 60 2.72 -6.89 6.24
C VAL A 60 4.08 -7.16 6.89
N ALA A 61 4.63 -6.20 7.63
CA ALA A 61 5.90 -6.37 8.35
C ALA A 61 5.87 -7.50 9.39
N ARG A 62 4.71 -7.79 9.99
CA ARG A 62 4.53 -8.86 10.97
C ARG A 62 4.40 -10.24 10.32
N VAL A 63 3.78 -10.32 9.14
CA VAL A 63 3.47 -11.59 8.46
C VAL A 63 4.58 -12.04 7.51
N CYS A 64 5.30 -11.09 6.89
CA CYS A 64 6.36 -11.42 5.95
C CYS A 64 7.60 -12.02 6.64
N SER A 65 8.23 -12.99 5.97
CA SER A 65 9.52 -13.51 6.40
C SER A 65 10.63 -12.46 6.20
N PRO A 66 11.75 -12.54 6.97
CA PRO A 66 12.85 -11.60 6.84
C PRO A 66 13.40 -11.43 5.40
N PRO A 67 13.58 -12.51 4.59
CA PRO A 67 14.02 -12.36 3.21
C PRO A 67 13.05 -11.55 2.33
N VAL A 68 11.73 -11.71 2.54
CA VAL A 68 10.71 -10.95 1.80
C VAL A 68 10.77 -9.47 2.20
N LEU A 69 10.95 -9.17 3.49
CA LEU A 69 11.10 -7.79 3.95
C LEU A 69 12.34 -7.10 3.38
N VAL A 70 13.45 -7.83 3.21
CA VAL A 70 14.65 -7.30 2.54
C VAL A 70 14.34 -6.94 1.09
N GLN A 71 13.62 -7.79 0.35
CA GLN A 71 13.23 -7.50 -1.04
C GLN A 71 12.31 -6.28 -1.13
N ILE A 72 11.28 -6.20 -0.28
CA ILE A 72 10.37 -5.04 -0.23
C ILE A 72 11.16 -3.76 0.07
N ARG A 73 12.03 -3.78 1.08
CA ARG A 73 12.87 -2.62 1.43
C ARG A 73 13.84 -2.24 0.31
N SER A 74 14.39 -3.21 -0.42
CA SER A 74 15.26 -2.94 -1.56
C SER A 74 14.52 -2.21 -2.68
N LEU A 75 13.28 -2.63 -2.96
CA LEU A 75 12.41 -1.99 -3.94
C LEU A 75 12.09 -0.55 -3.50
N LEU A 76 11.66 -0.36 -2.26
CA LEU A 76 11.33 0.94 -1.69
C LEU A 76 12.55 1.86 -1.46
N LYS A 77 13.78 1.39 -1.71
CA LYS A 77 14.99 2.23 -1.70
C LYS A 77 15.44 2.64 -3.09
N SER A 78 14.90 2.03 -4.14
CA SER A 78 15.20 2.39 -5.52
C SER A 78 14.22 3.46 -5.98
N GLU A 79 14.72 4.67 -6.21
CA GLU A 79 13.91 5.79 -6.69
C GLU A 79 13.20 5.46 -8.00
N SER A 80 13.90 4.84 -8.95
CA SER A 80 13.33 4.43 -10.24
C SER A 80 12.20 3.41 -10.09
N GLU A 81 12.31 2.49 -9.13
CA GLU A 81 11.28 1.50 -8.88
C GLU A 81 10.07 2.12 -8.15
N ILE A 82 10.29 3.01 -7.19
CA ILE A 82 9.20 3.77 -6.56
C ILE A 82 8.47 4.62 -7.58
N GLU A 83 9.18 5.38 -8.41
CA GLU A 83 8.58 6.23 -9.43
C GLU A 83 7.72 5.40 -10.40
N ARG A 84 8.24 4.26 -10.83
CA ARG A 84 7.49 3.32 -11.68
C ARG A 84 6.24 2.80 -10.97
N LEU A 85 6.34 2.41 -9.70
CA LEU A 85 5.23 1.91 -8.92
C LEU A 85 4.13 2.97 -8.78
N VAL A 86 4.50 4.18 -8.35
CA VAL A 86 3.59 5.31 -8.18
C VAL A 86 2.92 5.68 -9.50
N LYS A 87 3.67 5.75 -10.60
CA LYS A 87 3.11 6.03 -11.93
C LYS A 87 2.05 5.01 -12.32
N GLN A 88 2.30 3.72 -12.05
CA GLN A 88 1.35 2.66 -12.37
C GLN A 88 0.10 2.70 -11.49
N MET A 89 0.24 3.06 -10.20
CA MET A 89 -0.91 3.28 -9.31
C MET A 89 -1.79 4.40 -9.85
N VAL A 90 -1.20 5.55 -10.15
CA VAL A 90 -1.90 6.74 -10.65
C VAL A 90 -2.60 6.48 -11.99
N GLN A 91 -1.95 5.79 -12.92
CA GLN A 91 -2.55 5.40 -14.21
C GLN A 91 -3.79 4.53 -14.05
N THR A 92 -3.87 3.75 -12.96
CA THR A 92 -5.02 2.90 -12.67
C THR A 92 -6.19 3.71 -12.15
N THR A 93 -5.95 4.69 -11.27
CA THR A 93 -6.99 5.54 -10.68
C THR A 93 -7.82 6.27 -11.74
N TYR A 94 -7.21 6.70 -12.85
CA TYR A 94 -7.91 7.34 -13.96
C TYR A 94 -8.71 6.38 -14.85
N ALA A 95 -8.30 5.11 -14.93
CA ALA A 95 -9.01 4.11 -15.74
C ALA A 95 -10.34 3.69 -15.09
N GLU A 96 -10.40 3.65 -13.75
CA GLU A 96 -11.60 3.30 -12.98
C GLU A 96 -12.63 4.44 -12.91
N GLN A 97 -12.25 5.68 -13.23
CA GLN A 97 -13.14 6.86 -13.24
C GLN A 97 -13.83 7.10 -14.60
N CYS A 98 -13.40 6.41 -15.66
CA CYS A 98 -13.99 6.47 -17.00
C CYS A 98 -14.93 5.28 -17.30
N GLN A 99 -15.33 4.52 -16.28
CA GLN A 99 -16.24 3.38 -16.36
C GLN A 99 -17.48 3.62 -15.50
#